data_AF-A0A3P6H4M5-F1
#
_entry.id   AF-A0A3P6H4M5-F1
#
_cell.length_a   1.000
_cell.length_b   1.000
_cell.length_c   1.000
_cell.angle_alpha   90.00
_cell.angle_beta   90.00
_cell.angle_gamma   90.00
#
_symmetry.space_group_name_H-M   'P 1'
#
loop_
_entity.id
_entity.type
_entity.pdbx_description
1 polymer ?
#
loop_
_entity_poly.entity_id
_entity_poly.type
_entity_poly.pdbx_seq_one_letter_code
_entity_poly.pdbx_strand_id
1 'polypeptide(L)'
;MKEKEKCVCEHTGVSYKPSSDDIGKYVSVIIDLGEDTIKRFAVTKNPVAAVPEEQLIFEERQNVKVIEVRLRVMSYNILADLYLNLRQPQDDLFFPYCPKVYQEYAYRYPLLLREIPGYNADLIFLQEVDERFRRRFLLPYMEELGYETRFKKKGLAVTEGLAICFRKDKLRFVLIFLNVIPSHLIKNVDIINYLDQNLQLKEHFFSRPAVIQLLLLGSTTDEDVLLMAGNTHLHYDPQEENIKVMQALLCARHIAHKAQELQLKHPNGKIYKLLAGDFNSTPDGPVYDLISKGILGTSVSTFLNPMLSLVGDPPYTNYTRFTRNGDILGFSGCLDYIWGDPGIKVVQTIPMPSDELVKKHTALPSVISPSDHLPLICDILLQ
;
A
#
# COMPACT_ATOMS: atom_id res chain seq x y z
N MET A 1 11.89 42.46 28.68
CA MET A 1 11.81 41.04 29.07
C MET A 1 10.72 40.41 28.22
N LYS A 2 11.06 39.58 27.22
CA LYS A 2 10.02 38.79 26.52
C LYS A 2 9.47 37.80 27.55
N GLU A 3 8.15 37.78 27.73
CA GLU A 3 7.48 36.79 28.56
C GLU A 3 7.99 35.39 28.17
N LYS A 4 8.48 34.63 29.15
CA LYS A 4 8.76 33.21 28.93
C LYS A 4 7.40 32.55 28.72
N GLU A 5 7.03 32.31 27.47
CA GLU A 5 5.88 31.48 27.14
C GLU A 5 6.01 30.18 27.96
N LYS A 6 5.02 29.93 28.83
CA LYS A 6 5.01 28.74 29.68
C LYS A 6 4.74 27.54 28.79
N CYS A 7 5.73 26.66 28.62
CA CYS A 7 5.47 25.32 28.11
C CYS A 7 4.61 24.55 29.13
N VAL A 8 3.43 24.11 28.72
CA VAL A 8 2.55 23.24 29.53
C VAL A 8 2.75 21.80 29.04
N CYS A 9 2.90 20.87 29.98
CA CYS A 9 2.93 19.44 29.64
C CYS A 9 1.48 18.97 29.45
N GLU A 10 1.08 18.77 28.20
CA GLU A 10 -0.30 18.40 27.85
C GLU A 10 -0.48 16.90 27.58
N HIS A 11 0.60 16.15 27.36
CA HIS A 11 0.54 14.74 27.00
C HIS A 11 1.79 13.95 27.41
N THR A 12 1.64 12.65 27.66
CA THR A 12 2.74 11.68 27.84
C THR A 12 2.44 10.45 27.01
N GLY A 13 3.34 10.09 26.09
CA GLY A 13 3.17 9.02 25.13
C GLY A 13 4.26 9.05 24.06
N VAL A 14 4.24 8.09 23.14
CA VAL A 14 5.21 8.03 22.03
C VAL A 14 4.74 8.82 20.80
N SER A 15 3.45 9.15 20.71
CA SER A 15 2.89 10.11 19.75
C SER A 15 2.02 11.17 20.44
N TYR A 16 1.78 12.28 19.74
CA TYR A 16 0.84 13.32 20.15
C TYR A 16 0.02 13.75 18.94
N LYS A 17 -1.31 13.76 19.07
CA LYS A 17 -2.23 14.27 18.06
C LYS A 17 -2.72 15.66 18.49
N PRO A 18 -2.30 16.74 17.82
CA PRO A 18 -2.76 18.08 18.14
C PRO A 18 -4.29 18.21 18.01
N SER A 19 -4.86 19.03 18.87
CA SER A 19 -6.26 19.46 18.86
C SER A 19 -6.43 20.81 18.16
N SER A 20 -7.68 21.27 18.01
CA SER A 20 -7.98 22.62 17.53
C SER A 20 -7.38 23.70 18.42
N ASP A 21 -7.26 23.43 19.72
CA ASP A 21 -6.73 24.39 20.70
C ASP A 21 -5.22 24.58 20.54
N ASP A 22 -4.55 23.71 19.78
CA ASP A 22 -3.12 23.77 19.53
C ASP A 22 -2.75 24.58 18.30
N ILE A 23 -3.72 24.95 17.47
CA ILE A 23 -3.48 25.71 16.24
C ILE A 23 -2.73 27.01 16.58
N GLY A 24 -1.64 27.25 15.87
CA GLY A 24 -0.75 28.39 16.12
C GLY A 24 0.28 28.19 17.24
N LYS A 25 0.19 27.12 18.03
CA LYS A 25 1.18 26.79 19.06
C LYS A 25 2.33 25.93 18.49
N TYR A 26 3.50 26.05 19.11
CA TYR A 26 4.64 25.16 18.86
C TYR A 26 4.57 23.95 19.80
N VAL A 27 4.88 22.76 19.29
CA VAL A 27 4.93 21.55 20.13
C VAL A 27 6.37 21.32 20.58
N SER A 28 6.54 21.19 21.89
CA SER A 28 7.81 20.82 22.51
C SER A 28 7.76 19.37 22.97
N VAL A 29 8.72 18.56 22.55
CA VAL A 29 8.88 17.16 22.97
C VAL A 29 10.08 17.07 23.90
N ILE A 30 9.86 16.48 25.07
CA ILE A 30 10.92 16.12 26.02
C ILE A 30 11.03 14.60 26.04
N ILE A 31 12.21 14.10 25.74
CA ILE A 31 12.55 12.68 25.87
C ILE A 31 13.30 12.52 27.18
N ASP A 32 12.63 11.91 28.15
CA ASP A 32 13.17 11.58 29.47
C ASP A 32 13.44 10.07 29.53
N LEU A 33 14.70 9.67 29.61
CA LEU A 33 15.11 8.26 29.64
C LEU A 33 15.45 7.78 31.07
N GLY A 34 15.11 8.58 32.10
CA GLY A 34 15.35 8.27 33.51
C GLY A 34 16.37 9.19 34.19
N GLU A 35 16.50 9.02 35.51
CA GLU A 35 17.24 9.94 36.41
C GLU A 35 18.71 10.15 36.03
N ASP A 36 19.36 9.12 35.47
CA ASP A 36 20.78 9.14 35.09
C ASP A 36 21.03 9.49 33.61
N THR A 37 20.01 10.02 32.91
CA THR A 37 20.08 10.28 31.46
C THR A 37 19.90 11.74 31.10
N ILE A 38 20.58 12.17 30.04
CA ILE A 38 20.40 13.53 29.50
C ILE A 38 19.02 13.61 28.86
N LYS A 39 18.13 14.40 29.46
CA LYS A 39 16.86 14.77 28.85
C LYS A 39 17.12 15.48 27.53
N ARG A 40 16.56 14.96 26.44
CA ARG A 40 16.60 15.64 25.14
C ARG A 40 15.33 16.46 24.97
N PHE A 41 15.47 17.63 24.38
CA PHE A 41 14.32 18.45 24.01
C PHE A 41 14.36 18.76 22.51
N ALA A 42 13.19 18.81 21.90
CA ALA A 42 13.01 19.29 20.54
C ALA A 42 11.75 20.15 20.48
N VAL A 43 11.76 21.19 19.66
CA VAL A 43 10.58 22.02 19.38
C VAL A 43 10.28 21.90 17.89
N THR A 44 9.01 21.87 17.52
CA THR A 44 8.60 21.89 16.11
C THR A 44 9.14 23.14 15.43
N LYS A 45 9.48 23.02 14.14
CA LYS A 45 9.97 24.18 13.35
C LYS A 45 8.86 25.17 13.05
N ASN A 46 7.65 24.66 12.88
CA ASN A 46 6.45 25.41 12.55
C ASN A 46 5.40 25.18 13.64
N PRO A 47 4.49 26.13 13.87
CA PRO A 47 3.34 25.90 14.73
C PRO A 47 2.41 24.85 14.11
N VAL A 48 1.53 24.28 14.93
CA VAL A 48 0.44 23.41 14.47
C VAL A 48 -0.42 24.22 13.50
N ALA A 49 -0.59 23.68 12.30
CA ALA A 49 -1.45 24.25 11.27
C ALA A 49 -2.85 23.66 11.38
N ALA A 50 -3.85 24.44 10.96
CA ALA A 50 -5.20 23.90 10.75
C ALA A 50 -5.18 22.86 9.61
N VAL A 51 -5.98 21.81 9.78
CA VAL A 51 -6.38 20.92 8.67
C VAL A 51 -7.28 21.72 7.73
N PRO A 52 -7.34 21.43 6.41
CA PRO A 52 -8.33 22.05 5.54
C PRO A 52 -9.73 22.01 6.17
N GLU A 53 -10.49 23.10 6.02
CA GLU A 53 -11.90 23.14 6.44
C GLU A 53 -12.78 22.18 5.60
N GLU A 54 -12.24 21.73 4.47
CA GLU A 54 -12.87 20.76 3.59
C GLU A 54 -12.74 19.33 4.13
N GLN A 55 -13.82 18.57 3.93
CA GLN A 55 -13.85 17.13 4.19
C GLN A 55 -12.75 16.39 3.42
N LEU A 56 -11.98 15.58 4.14
CA LEU A 56 -10.94 14.75 3.53
C LEU A 56 -11.54 13.52 2.86
N ILE A 57 -10.88 13.03 1.80
CA ILE A 57 -11.42 11.99 0.92
C ILE A 57 -11.78 10.66 1.62
N PHE A 58 -11.22 10.44 2.81
CA PHE A 58 -11.36 9.22 3.60
C PHE A 58 -12.29 9.33 4.81
N GLU A 59 -12.74 10.52 5.20
CA GLU A 59 -13.44 10.72 6.48
C GLU A 59 -14.76 9.94 6.57
N GLU A 60 -15.58 9.99 5.52
CA GLU A 60 -16.81 9.20 5.46
C GLU A 60 -16.55 7.70 5.42
N ARG A 61 -15.50 7.30 4.69
CA ARG A 61 -15.13 5.89 4.51
C ARG A 61 -14.67 5.26 5.83
N GLN A 62 -14.02 6.05 6.70
CA GLN A 62 -13.61 5.62 8.04
C GLN A 62 -14.78 5.39 9.01
N ASN A 63 -15.98 5.92 8.71
CA ASN A 63 -17.17 5.68 9.53
C ASN A 63 -17.80 4.30 9.30
N VAL A 64 -17.37 3.56 8.27
CA VAL A 64 -17.86 2.20 7.97
C VAL A 64 -17.36 1.23 9.05
N LYS A 65 -18.28 0.84 9.94
CA LYS A 65 -17.97 -0.03 11.08
C LYS A 65 -17.49 -1.42 10.62
N VAL A 66 -16.49 -1.95 11.32
CA VAL A 66 -16.10 -3.36 11.21
C VAL A 66 -17.25 -4.21 11.71
N ILE A 67 -17.61 -5.25 10.97
CA ILE A 67 -18.58 -6.23 11.47
C ILE A 67 -17.80 -7.31 12.22
N GLU A 68 -18.19 -7.62 13.46
CA GLU A 68 -17.46 -8.51 14.36
C GLU A 68 -17.15 -9.90 13.74
N VAL A 69 -16.02 -10.49 14.19
CA VAL A 69 -15.45 -11.81 13.80
C VAL A 69 -14.74 -11.85 12.42
N ARG A 70 -14.17 -10.73 11.95
CA ARG A 70 -13.59 -10.63 10.59
C ARG A 70 -12.19 -10.06 10.61
N LEU A 71 -11.47 -10.25 9.51
CA LEU A 71 -10.26 -9.49 9.19
C LEU A 71 -10.63 -8.38 8.21
N ARG A 72 -10.35 -7.13 8.56
CA ARG A 72 -10.39 -6.02 7.62
C ARG A 72 -9.06 -5.92 6.88
N VAL A 73 -9.11 -5.99 5.55
CA VAL A 73 -7.94 -5.99 4.68
C VAL A 73 -7.91 -4.73 3.84
N MET A 74 -6.75 -4.08 3.76
CA MET A 74 -6.54 -2.85 2.99
C MET A 74 -5.35 -2.99 2.04
N SER A 75 -5.48 -2.48 0.81
CA SER A 75 -4.36 -2.26 -0.11
C SER A 75 -4.29 -0.81 -0.54
N TYR A 76 -3.09 -0.21 -0.51
CA TYR A 76 -2.93 1.22 -0.82
C TYR A 76 -1.53 1.59 -1.35
N ASN A 77 -1.47 2.11 -2.57
CA ASN A 77 -0.30 2.83 -3.08
C ASN A 77 -0.31 4.26 -2.49
N ILE A 78 0.72 4.60 -1.72
CA ILE A 78 0.76 5.85 -0.93
C ILE A 78 1.60 6.96 -1.56
N LEU A 79 1.99 6.81 -2.82
CA LEU A 79 2.73 7.79 -3.62
C LEU A 79 4.08 8.21 -2.97
N ALA A 80 5.17 7.63 -3.46
CA ALA A 80 6.51 7.91 -2.94
C ALA A 80 6.96 9.33 -3.32
N ASP A 81 7.54 10.03 -2.34
CA ASP A 81 8.12 11.37 -2.51
C ASP A 81 9.21 11.39 -3.59
N LEU A 82 9.90 10.27 -3.82
CA LEU A 82 10.96 10.18 -4.82
C LEU A 82 10.46 10.38 -6.27
N TYR A 83 9.17 10.15 -6.53
CA TYR A 83 8.57 10.38 -7.86
C TYR A 83 8.13 11.84 -8.06
N LEU A 84 8.18 12.66 -7.01
CA LEU A 84 7.74 14.06 -7.03
C LEU A 84 8.94 15.01 -7.24
N ASN A 85 9.14 15.47 -8.48
CA ASN A 85 10.18 16.47 -8.76
C ASN A 85 9.69 17.91 -8.55
N LEU A 86 9.40 18.28 -7.30
CA LEU A 86 8.80 19.58 -6.94
C LEU A 86 9.71 20.81 -7.18
N ARG A 87 10.92 20.61 -7.69
CA ARG A 87 11.83 21.69 -8.11
C ARG A 87 11.43 22.32 -9.45
N GLN A 88 10.72 21.58 -10.29
CA GLN A 88 10.25 22.05 -11.60
C GLN A 88 9.13 23.10 -11.45
N PRO A 89 8.88 23.95 -12.47
CA PRO A 89 7.67 24.78 -12.53
C PRO A 89 6.38 23.96 -12.37
N GLN A 90 5.32 24.57 -11.85
CA GLN A 90 4.04 23.88 -11.56
C GLN A 90 3.49 23.13 -12.78
N ASP A 91 3.51 23.76 -13.96
CA ASP A 91 2.96 23.19 -15.20
C ASP A 91 3.77 22.02 -15.78
N ASP A 92 5.01 21.86 -15.32
CA ASP A 92 5.93 20.79 -15.73
C ASP A 92 5.91 19.61 -14.75
N LEU A 93 5.21 19.73 -13.63
CA LEU A 93 5.06 18.63 -12.66
C LEU A 93 4.21 17.50 -13.26
N PHE A 94 4.40 16.29 -12.75
CA PHE A 94 3.54 15.16 -13.08
C PHE A 94 2.08 15.42 -12.65
N PHE A 95 1.89 16.17 -11.55
CA PHE A 95 0.58 16.62 -11.06
C PHE A 95 0.44 18.15 -11.18
N PRO A 96 0.27 18.70 -12.40
CA PRO A 96 0.29 20.15 -12.61
C PRO A 96 -0.95 20.85 -12.04
N TYR A 97 -2.06 20.13 -11.85
CA TYR A 97 -3.29 20.63 -11.23
C TYR A 97 -3.21 20.76 -9.71
N CYS A 98 -2.27 20.09 -9.06
CA CYS A 98 -2.16 20.06 -7.60
C CYS A 98 -1.07 21.04 -7.14
N PRO A 99 -1.36 22.07 -6.34
CA PRO A 99 -0.33 22.96 -5.80
C PRO A 99 0.80 22.20 -5.08
N LYS A 100 2.06 22.63 -5.27
CA LYS A 100 3.25 21.99 -4.68
C LYS A 100 3.12 21.69 -3.18
N VAL A 101 2.57 22.61 -2.40
CA VAL A 101 2.40 22.47 -0.95
C VAL A 101 1.61 21.22 -0.57
N TYR A 102 0.65 20.78 -1.39
CA TYR A 102 -0.15 19.57 -1.15
C TYR A 102 0.49 18.29 -1.69
N GLN A 103 1.48 18.42 -2.59
CA GLN A 103 2.32 17.31 -3.04
C GLN A 103 3.47 17.01 -2.08
N GLU A 104 3.93 18.00 -1.32
CA GLU A 104 5.04 17.84 -0.39
C GLU A 104 4.77 16.77 0.68
N TYR A 105 5.78 15.94 0.97
CA TYR A 105 5.70 14.94 2.03
C TYR A 105 5.28 15.53 3.39
N ALA A 106 5.61 16.79 3.67
CA ALA A 106 5.26 17.47 4.91
C ALA A 106 3.74 17.64 5.08
N TYR A 107 3.00 17.68 3.96
CA TYR A 107 1.55 17.72 3.92
C TYR A 107 0.94 16.32 3.82
N ARG A 108 1.45 15.48 2.92
CA ARG A 108 0.90 14.14 2.66
C ARG A 108 1.09 13.17 3.82
N TYR A 109 2.25 13.18 4.49
CA TYR A 109 2.53 12.20 5.55
C TYR A 109 1.57 12.31 6.75
N PRO A 110 1.25 13.50 7.30
CA PRO A 110 0.23 13.62 8.34
C PRO A 110 -1.15 13.07 7.91
N LEU A 111 -1.56 13.30 6.66
CA LEU A 111 -2.80 12.77 6.12
C LEU A 111 -2.75 11.23 6.02
N LEU A 112 -1.66 10.66 5.54
CA LEU A 112 -1.47 9.19 5.49
C LEU A 112 -1.48 8.56 6.88
N LEU A 113 -0.86 9.20 7.88
CA LEU A 113 -0.88 8.74 9.27
C LEU A 113 -2.27 8.86 9.91
N ARG A 114 -3.16 9.69 9.36
CA ARG A 114 -4.58 9.74 9.76
C ARG A 114 -5.43 8.73 8.99
N GLU A 115 -5.18 8.59 7.69
CA GLU A 115 -5.96 7.76 6.79
C GLU A 115 -5.78 6.27 7.07
N ILE A 116 -4.54 5.78 7.03
CA ILE A 116 -4.20 4.35 7.09
C ILE A 116 -4.76 3.69 8.35
N PRO A 117 -4.43 4.15 9.58
CA PRO A 117 -4.95 3.51 10.79
C PRO A 117 -6.42 3.84 11.06
N GLY A 118 -6.96 4.94 10.53
CA GLY A 118 -8.35 5.31 10.78
C GLY A 118 -9.37 4.35 10.16
N TYR A 119 -8.98 3.54 9.17
CA TYR A 119 -9.80 2.44 8.66
C TYR A 119 -9.91 1.25 9.62
N ASN A 120 -9.05 1.17 10.64
CA ASN A 120 -8.98 0.05 11.58
C ASN A 120 -8.80 -1.31 10.88
N ALA A 121 -7.99 -1.36 9.82
CA ALA A 121 -7.70 -2.60 9.11
C ALA A 121 -6.82 -3.53 9.93
N ASP A 122 -7.03 -4.84 9.86
CA ASP A 122 -6.24 -5.86 10.55
C ASP A 122 -5.02 -6.30 9.76
N LEU A 123 -5.08 -6.18 8.42
CA LEU A 123 -4.01 -6.50 7.49
C LEU A 123 -3.94 -5.42 6.40
N ILE A 124 -2.80 -4.74 6.31
CA ILE A 124 -2.60 -3.58 5.44
C ILE A 124 -1.41 -3.85 4.52
N PHE A 125 -1.64 -3.73 3.22
CA PHE A 125 -0.65 -3.82 2.15
C PHE A 125 -0.39 -2.43 1.60
N LEU A 126 0.85 -1.94 1.70
CA LEU A 126 1.24 -0.63 1.19
C LEU A 126 2.30 -0.74 0.09
N GLN A 127 2.15 0.06 -0.96
CA GLN A 127 3.12 0.23 -2.04
C GLN A 127 3.67 1.66 -2.00
N GLU A 128 4.86 1.88 -2.58
CA GLU A 128 5.50 3.20 -2.62
C GLU A 128 5.82 3.80 -1.25
N VAL A 129 6.21 2.94 -0.30
CA VAL A 129 6.57 3.38 1.04
C VAL A 129 8.01 3.90 1.05
N ASP A 130 8.18 5.22 1.05
CA ASP A 130 9.49 5.86 1.16
C ASP A 130 10.23 5.45 2.44
N GLU A 131 11.55 5.28 2.34
CA GLU A 131 12.43 4.99 3.49
C GLU A 131 12.33 6.06 4.59
N ARG A 132 12.10 7.33 4.21
CA ARG A 132 11.89 8.43 5.16
C ARG A 132 10.59 8.24 5.94
N PHE A 133 9.48 8.02 5.23
CA PHE A 133 8.17 7.82 5.84
C PHE A 133 8.19 6.61 6.75
N ARG A 134 8.69 5.48 6.22
CA ARG A 134 8.83 4.20 6.91
C ARG A 134 9.52 4.35 8.27
N ARG A 135 10.76 4.86 8.25
CA ARG A 135 11.62 4.83 9.45
C ARG A 135 11.21 5.87 10.49
N ARG A 136 10.77 7.05 10.06
CA ARG A 136 10.51 8.18 10.97
C ARG A 136 9.10 8.20 11.51
N PHE A 137 8.12 7.67 10.77
CA PHE A 137 6.71 7.87 11.07
C PHE A 137 5.92 6.57 11.06
N LEU A 138 5.89 5.85 9.93
CA LEU A 138 5.00 4.69 9.76
C LEU A 138 5.29 3.58 10.77
N LEU A 139 6.53 3.08 10.86
CA LEU A 139 6.87 1.98 11.78
C LEU A 139 6.58 2.30 13.26
N PRO A 140 7.12 3.40 13.83
CA PRO A 140 6.89 3.68 15.25
C PRO A 140 5.42 3.91 15.58
N TYR A 141 4.67 4.58 14.69
CA TYR A 141 3.27 4.87 14.92
C TYR A 141 2.38 3.63 14.78
N MET A 142 2.63 2.77 13.79
CA MET A 142 1.88 1.51 13.65
C MET A 142 2.17 0.55 14.83
N GLU A 143 3.40 0.50 15.33
CA GLU A 143 3.76 -0.30 16.52
C GLU A 143 3.00 0.16 17.77
N GLU A 144 2.91 1.47 18.01
CA GLU A 144 2.11 2.06 19.09
C GLU A 144 0.63 1.67 18.98
N LEU A 145 0.11 1.58 17.76
CA LEU A 145 -1.26 1.15 17.47
C LEU A 145 -1.47 -0.38 17.51
N GLY A 146 -0.46 -1.15 17.94
CA GLY A 146 -0.56 -2.60 18.11
C GLY A 146 -0.30 -3.42 16.84
N TYR A 147 0.21 -2.80 15.79
CA TYR A 147 0.59 -3.51 14.56
C TYR A 147 2.04 -3.98 14.62
N GLU A 148 2.33 -5.05 13.91
CA GLU A 148 3.67 -5.38 13.47
C GLU A 148 3.80 -5.05 11.97
N THR A 149 4.89 -4.40 11.57
CA THR A 149 5.12 -4.01 10.18
C THR A 149 6.40 -4.63 9.64
N ARG A 150 6.30 -5.31 8.50
CA ARG A 150 7.44 -5.81 7.72
C ARG A 150 7.60 -4.99 6.46
N PHE A 151 8.83 -4.62 6.13
CA PHE A 151 9.14 -3.82 4.96
C PHE A 151 10.09 -4.56 4.01
N LYS A 152 9.87 -4.40 2.71
CA LYS A 152 10.76 -4.84 1.65
C LYS A 152 11.00 -3.69 0.68
N LYS A 153 12.21 -3.16 0.72
CA LYS A 153 12.70 -2.18 -0.25
C LYS A 153 12.65 -2.76 -1.66
N LYS A 154 12.27 -1.93 -2.66
CA LYS A 154 12.47 -2.28 -4.07
C LYS A 154 13.96 -2.49 -4.32
N GLY A 155 14.32 -3.39 -5.23
CA GLY A 155 15.72 -3.65 -5.55
C GLY A 155 16.46 -2.41 -6.07
N LEU A 156 17.76 -2.54 -6.31
CA LEU A 156 18.60 -1.45 -6.85
C LEU A 156 18.69 -0.22 -5.93
N ALA A 157 18.93 0.96 -6.52
CA ALA A 157 19.11 2.23 -5.82
C ALA A 157 17.78 2.96 -5.50
N VAL A 158 16.63 2.35 -5.77
CA VAL A 158 15.29 2.91 -5.47
C VAL A 158 15.17 3.10 -3.95
N THR A 159 14.50 4.15 -3.45
CA THR A 159 14.41 4.44 -2.00
C THR A 159 13.01 4.24 -1.38
N GLU A 160 12.09 3.64 -2.14
CA GLU A 160 10.79 3.15 -1.67
C GLU A 160 10.72 1.62 -1.64
N GLY A 161 9.61 1.09 -1.14
CA GLY A 161 9.28 -0.32 -1.26
C GLY A 161 7.89 -0.66 -0.76
N LEU A 162 7.72 -1.94 -0.41
CA LEU A 162 6.47 -2.51 0.05
C LEU A 162 6.45 -2.62 1.58
N ALA A 163 5.30 -2.42 2.19
CA ALA A 163 5.07 -2.76 3.58
C ALA A 163 3.84 -3.66 3.75
N ILE A 164 3.90 -4.58 4.70
CA ILE A 164 2.74 -5.29 5.23
C ILE A 164 2.68 -4.99 6.72
N CYS A 165 1.57 -4.41 7.16
CA CYS A 165 1.26 -4.15 8.57
C CYS A 165 0.13 -5.08 9.00
N PHE A 166 0.23 -5.74 10.15
CA PHE A 166 -0.84 -6.61 10.66
C PHE A 166 -1.02 -6.45 12.16
N ARG A 167 -2.27 -6.57 12.62
CA ARG A 167 -2.63 -6.46 14.03
C ARG A 167 -2.17 -7.69 14.81
N LYS A 168 -1.35 -7.47 15.85
CA LYS A 168 -0.75 -8.55 16.65
C LYS A 168 -1.77 -9.36 17.46
N ASP A 169 -2.91 -8.77 17.79
CA ASP A 169 -4.01 -9.45 18.50
C ASP A 169 -4.87 -10.33 17.59
N LYS A 170 -4.76 -10.20 16.25
CA LYS A 170 -5.51 -10.98 15.25
C LYS A 170 -4.64 -11.96 14.48
N LEU A 171 -3.41 -11.55 14.17
CA LEU A 171 -2.49 -12.26 13.29
C LEU A 171 -1.12 -12.39 13.95
N ARG A 172 -0.61 -13.62 13.97
CA ARG A 172 0.73 -13.95 14.47
C ARG A 172 1.68 -14.14 13.29
N PHE A 173 2.85 -13.51 13.37
CA PHE A 173 3.93 -13.74 12.42
C PHE A 173 4.40 -15.22 12.45
N VAL A 174 4.59 -15.83 11.29
CA VAL A 174 5.15 -17.19 11.16
C VAL A 174 6.45 -17.15 10.37
N LEU A 175 6.41 -16.72 9.11
CA LEU A 175 7.55 -16.71 8.19
C LEU A 175 7.49 -15.54 7.21
N ILE A 176 8.63 -15.23 6.59
CA ILE A 176 8.72 -14.20 5.57
C ILE A 176 9.55 -14.69 4.38
N PHE A 177 9.10 -14.37 3.17
CA PHE A 177 9.80 -14.61 1.91
C PHE A 177 9.90 -13.29 1.16
N LEU A 178 11.13 -12.76 1.05
CA LEU A 178 11.39 -11.43 0.49
C LEU A 178 12.26 -11.52 -0.75
N ASN A 179 11.64 -11.45 -1.92
CA ASN A 179 12.32 -11.72 -3.17
C ASN A 179 12.11 -10.59 -4.18
N VAL A 180 13.16 -10.32 -4.97
CA VAL A 180 12.98 -9.63 -6.25
C VAL A 180 12.38 -10.62 -7.22
N ILE A 181 11.41 -10.21 -8.03
CA ILE A 181 10.67 -11.12 -8.91
C ILE A 181 11.60 -11.92 -9.84
N PRO A 182 12.65 -11.32 -10.46
CA PRO A 182 13.59 -12.08 -11.30
C PRO A 182 14.28 -13.26 -10.61
N SER A 183 14.43 -13.24 -9.28
CA SER A 183 15.04 -14.36 -8.54
C SER A 183 14.22 -15.66 -8.62
N HIS A 184 12.94 -15.58 -8.98
CA HIS A 184 12.08 -16.75 -9.16
C HIS A 184 12.23 -17.41 -10.53
N LEU A 185 12.92 -16.78 -11.49
CA LEU A 185 13.13 -17.35 -12.83
C LEU A 185 13.80 -18.72 -12.80
N ILE A 186 14.69 -18.98 -11.83
CA ILE A 186 15.42 -20.26 -11.69
C ILE A 186 14.45 -21.45 -11.61
N LYS A 187 13.21 -21.25 -11.11
CA LYS A 187 12.17 -22.27 -10.99
C LYS A 187 11.14 -22.23 -12.14
N ASN A 188 11.32 -21.37 -13.14
CA ASN A 188 10.38 -21.09 -14.21
C ASN A 188 11.08 -21.15 -15.57
N VAL A 189 11.50 -22.37 -15.94
CA VAL A 189 12.28 -22.64 -17.17
C VAL A 189 11.51 -22.24 -18.43
N ASP A 190 10.20 -22.35 -18.43
CA ASP A 190 9.33 -21.90 -19.52
C ASP A 190 9.46 -20.39 -19.78
N ILE A 191 9.52 -19.58 -18.71
CA ILE A 191 9.72 -18.12 -18.82
C ILE A 191 11.15 -17.82 -19.27
N ILE A 192 12.15 -18.55 -18.77
CA ILE A 192 13.54 -18.42 -19.24
C ILE A 192 13.61 -18.69 -20.75
N ASN A 193 13.04 -19.79 -21.21
CA ASN A 193 13.02 -20.16 -22.63
C ASN A 193 12.31 -19.12 -23.50
N TYR A 194 11.24 -18.50 -22.99
CA TYR A 194 10.55 -17.41 -23.67
C TYR A 194 11.42 -16.14 -23.76
N LEU A 195 12.08 -15.75 -22.66
CA LEU A 195 12.98 -14.60 -22.61
C LEU A 195 14.23 -14.82 -23.49
N ASP A 196 14.75 -16.04 -23.57
CA ASP A 196 15.92 -16.38 -24.39
C ASP A 196 15.65 -16.28 -25.89
N GLN A 197 14.38 -16.31 -26.31
CA GLN A 197 13.98 -16.05 -27.70
C GLN A 197 14.00 -14.56 -28.05
N ASN A 198 14.04 -13.66 -27.06
CA ASN A 198 14.05 -12.22 -27.26
C ASN A 198 14.98 -11.52 -26.24
N LEU A 199 16.24 -11.34 -26.64
CA LEU A 199 17.28 -10.75 -25.78
C LEU A 199 16.92 -9.33 -25.29
N GLN A 200 16.30 -8.51 -26.14
CA GLN A 200 15.87 -7.16 -25.76
C GLN A 200 14.82 -7.21 -24.64
N LEU A 201 13.82 -8.09 -24.79
CA LEU A 201 12.81 -8.29 -23.75
C LEU A 201 13.42 -8.79 -22.44
N LYS A 202 14.40 -9.71 -22.53
CA LYS A 202 15.14 -10.22 -21.38
C LYS A 202 15.88 -9.09 -20.65
N GLU A 203 16.63 -8.26 -21.37
CA GLU A 203 17.32 -7.10 -20.80
C GLU A 203 16.35 -6.14 -20.11
N HIS A 204 15.24 -5.81 -20.78
CA HIS A 204 14.18 -4.96 -20.21
C HIS A 204 13.65 -5.56 -18.91
N PHE A 205 13.28 -6.85 -18.90
CA PHE A 205 12.76 -7.55 -17.73
C PHE A 205 13.70 -7.46 -16.51
N PHE A 206 15.01 -7.67 -16.71
CA PHE A 206 15.98 -7.57 -15.61
C PHE A 206 16.26 -6.12 -15.16
N SER A 207 16.12 -5.15 -16.06
CA SER A 207 16.31 -3.72 -15.74
C SER A 207 15.16 -3.10 -14.94
N ARG A 208 14.00 -3.77 -14.87
CA ARG A 208 12.78 -3.32 -14.19
C ARG A 208 12.40 -4.23 -13.00
N PRO A 209 13.23 -4.37 -11.95
CA PRO A 209 12.95 -5.34 -10.89
C PRO A 209 11.79 -4.87 -10.00
N ALA A 210 10.61 -5.41 -10.27
CA ALA A 210 9.52 -5.46 -9.31
C ALA A 210 9.83 -6.46 -8.18
N VAL A 211 9.16 -6.29 -7.05
CA VAL A 211 9.36 -7.10 -5.84
C VAL A 211 8.06 -7.77 -5.43
N ILE A 212 8.19 -8.95 -4.83
CA ILE A 212 7.11 -9.60 -4.09
C ILE A 212 7.52 -9.70 -2.62
N GLN A 213 6.64 -9.23 -1.76
CA GLN A 213 6.73 -9.39 -0.32
C GLN A 213 5.69 -10.41 0.11
N LEU A 214 6.13 -11.54 0.69
CA LEU A 214 5.23 -12.60 1.12
C LEU A 214 5.43 -12.87 2.62
N LEU A 215 4.34 -12.80 3.38
CA LEU A 215 4.32 -13.21 4.78
C LEU A 215 3.42 -14.42 4.94
N LEU A 216 3.87 -15.37 5.76
CA LEU A 216 2.99 -16.35 6.35
C LEU A 216 2.56 -15.86 7.72
N LEU A 217 1.26 -15.69 7.90
CA LEU A 217 0.62 -15.27 9.14
C LEU A 217 -0.29 -16.40 9.64
N GLY A 218 -0.38 -16.59 10.95
CA GLY A 218 -1.33 -17.51 11.58
C GLY A 218 -2.43 -16.71 12.30
N SER A 219 -3.64 -17.25 12.37
CA SER A 219 -4.68 -16.69 13.24
C SER A 219 -4.25 -16.82 14.71
N THR A 220 -4.58 -15.82 15.52
CA THR A 220 -4.38 -15.87 16.98
C THR A 220 -5.49 -16.66 17.69
N THR A 221 -6.57 -16.98 16.99
CA THR A 221 -7.77 -17.66 17.53
C THR A 221 -7.92 -19.10 17.04
N ASP A 222 -7.23 -19.47 15.97
CA ASP A 222 -7.24 -20.81 15.38
C ASP A 222 -5.85 -21.12 14.82
N GLU A 223 -5.11 -22.02 15.47
CA GLU A 223 -3.72 -22.34 15.10
C GLU A 223 -3.61 -23.08 13.77
N ASP A 224 -4.69 -23.70 13.30
CA ASP A 224 -4.73 -24.42 12.02
C ASP A 224 -5.00 -23.48 10.83
N VAL A 225 -5.40 -22.22 11.09
CA VAL A 225 -5.66 -21.22 10.04
C VAL A 225 -4.40 -20.40 9.76
N LEU A 226 -3.88 -20.57 8.55
CA LEU A 226 -2.73 -19.83 8.02
C LEU A 226 -3.13 -18.97 6.83
N LEU A 227 -2.55 -17.79 6.74
CA LEU A 227 -2.76 -16.80 5.69
C LEU A 227 -1.43 -16.43 5.05
N MET A 228 -1.30 -16.72 3.76
CA MET A 228 -0.22 -16.30 2.91
C MET A 228 -0.56 -14.92 2.33
N ALA A 229 0.00 -13.87 2.93
CA ALA A 229 -0.24 -12.48 2.59
C ALA A 229 0.87 -11.95 1.65
N GLY A 230 0.54 -11.79 0.37
CA GLY A 230 1.41 -11.25 -0.67
C GLY A 230 1.15 -9.76 -0.94
N ASN A 231 2.22 -8.98 -1.09
CA ASN A 231 2.20 -7.61 -1.60
C ASN A 231 3.10 -7.50 -2.83
N THR A 232 2.68 -6.76 -3.84
CA THR A 232 3.53 -6.44 -4.99
C THR A 232 3.26 -5.03 -5.54
N HIS A 233 4.20 -4.54 -6.34
CA HIS A 233 4.03 -3.35 -7.17
C HIS A 233 4.70 -3.66 -8.51
N LEU A 234 3.88 -3.94 -9.53
CA LEU A 234 4.34 -4.34 -10.85
C LEU A 234 4.88 -3.15 -11.66
N HIS A 235 5.49 -3.44 -12.80
CA HIS A 235 6.02 -2.41 -13.69
C HIS A 235 4.93 -1.44 -14.18
N TYR A 236 5.23 -0.14 -14.23
CA TYR A 236 4.24 0.91 -14.47
C TYR A 236 3.95 1.19 -15.94
N ASP A 237 4.91 0.97 -16.85
CA ASP A 237 4.78 1.43 -18.24
C ASP A 237 3.63 0.72 -18.96
N PRO A 238 2.60 1.45 -19.45
CA PRO A 238 1.48 0.87 -20.18
C PRO A 238 1.89 0.12 -21.45
N GLN A 239 3.04 0.43 -22.05
CA GLN A 239 3.52 -0.22 -23.27
C GLN A 239 4.21 -1.57 -23.02
N GLU A 240 4.55 -1.88 -21.76
CA GLU A 240 5.29 -3.09 -21.39
C GLU A 240 4.38 -4.13 -20.68
N GLU A 241 3.20 -4.41 -21.23
CA GLU A 241 2.26 -5.40 -20.66
C GLU A 241 2.86 -6.80 -20.50
N ASN A 242 3.68 -7.23 -21.46
CA ASN A 242 4.40 -8.51 -21.40
C ASN A 242 5.30 -8.61 -20.15
N ILE A 243 5.98 -7.52 -19.75
CA ILE A 243 6.75 -7.46 -18.51
C ILE A 243 5.84 -7.65 -17.30
N LYS A 244 4.71 -6.93 -17.25
CA LYS A 244 3.75 -7.02 -16.13
C LYS A 244 3.18 -8.44 -16.00
N VAL A 245 2.81 -9.05 -17.12
CA VAL A 245 2.28 -10.43 -17.17
C VAL A 245 3.30 -11.44 -16.65
N MET A 246 4.57 -11.35 -17.09
CA MET A 246 5.63 -12.24 -16.59
C MET A 246 5.88 -12.03 -15.09
N GLN A 247 5.85 -10.78 -14.62
CA GLN A 247 6.01 -10.47 -13.20
C GLN A 247 4.85 -11.04 -12.37
N ALA A 248 3.61 -10.84 -12.82
CA ALA A 248 2.41 -11.39 -12.19
C ALA A 248 2.42 -12.92 -12.16
N LEU A 249 2.83 -13.57 -13.25
CA LEU A 249 2.96 -15.02 -13.35
C LEU A 249 3.95 -15.57 -12.33
N LEU A 250 5.12 -14.93 -12.20
CA LEU A 250 6.14 -15.31 -11.22
C LEU A 250 5.65 -15.12 -9.79
N CYS A 251 4.92 -14.03 -9.49
CA CYS A 251 4.27 -13.82 -8.21
C CYS A 251 3.28 -14.94 -7.89
N ALA A 252 2.34 -15.21 -8.80
CA ALA A 252 1.29 -16.20 -8.62
C ALA A 252 1.86 -17.61 -8.42
N ARG A 253 2.84 -18.02 -9.25
CA ARG A 253 3.54 -19.29 -9.10
C ARG A 253 4.34 -19.38 -7.81
N HIS A 254 4.98 -18.29 -7.37
CA HIS A 254 5.73 -18.29 -6.12
C HIS A 254 4.82 -18.56 -4.92
N ILE A 255 3.67 -17.89 -4.87
CA ILE A 255 2.65 -18.07 -3.83
C ILE A 255 2.09 -19.50 -3.88
N ALA A 256 1.72 -19.99 -5.06
CA ALA A 256 1.19 -21.35 -5.23
C ALA A 256 2.19 -22.42 -4.75
N HIS A 257 3.46 -22.32 -5.15
CA HIS A 257 4.51 -23.24 -4.71
C HIS A 257 4.71 -23.19 -3.19
N LYS A 258 4.72 -21.99 -2.59
CA LYS A 258 4.89 -21.87 -1.14
C LYS A 258 3.69 -22.38 -0.37
N ALA A 259 2.47 -22.16 -0.85
CA ALA A 259 1.27 -22.72 -0.26
C ALA A 259 1.29 -24.26 -0.31
N GLN A 260 1.72 -24.86 -1.43
CA GLN A 260 1.85 -26.31 -1.54
C GLN A 260 2.94 -26.87 -0.59
N GLU A 261 4.11 -26.25 -0.53
CA GLU A 261 5.17 -26.62 0.42
C GLU A 261 4.67 -26.59 1.88
N LEU A 262 3.82 -25.62 2.21
CA LEU A 262 3.23 -25.48 3.54
C LEU A 262 2.12 -26.51 3.79
N GLN A 263 1.26 -26.79 2.81
CA GLN A 263 0.20 -27.80 2.95
C GLN A 263 0.78 -29.18 3.24
N LEU A 264 1.93 -29.52 2.64
CA LEU A 264 2.65 -30.77 2.92
C LEU A 264 3.18 -30.83 4.36
N LYS A 265 3.57 -29.69 4.94
CA LYS A 265 4.05 -29.59 6.33
C LYS A 265 2.92 -29.48 7.35
N HIS A 266 1.76 -29.00 6.93
CA HIS A 266 0.56 -28.81 7.75
C HIS A 266 -0.65 -29.48 7.08
N PRO A 267 -0.74 -30.83 7.05
CA PRO A 267 -1.77 -31.53 6.29
C PRO A 267 -3.21 -31.16 6.68
N ASN A 268 -3.41 -30.81 7.96
CA ASN A 268 -4.72 -30.40 8.51
C ASN A 268 -4.92 -28.88 8.52
N GLY A 269 -3.88 -28.10 8.21
CA GLY A 269 -3.93 -26.65 8.21
C GLY A 269 -4.74 -26.12 7.03
N LYS A 270 -5.55 -25.09 7.29
CA LYS A 270 -6.26 -24.32 6.27
C LYS A 270 -5.36 -23.17 5.81
N ILE A 271 -4.91 -23.22 4.57
CA ILE A 271 -3.99 -22.22 4.01
C ILE A 271 -4.73 -21.35 3.00
N TYR A 272 -4.95 -20.09 3.35
CA TYR A 272 -5.53 -19.08 2.47
C TYR A 272 -4.44 -18.23 1.84
N LYS A 273 -4.67 -17.78 0.61
CA LYS A 273 -3.79 -16.90 -0.14
C LYS A 273 -4.47 -15.57 -0.38
N LEU A 274 -3.77 -14.50 -0.05
CA LEU A 274 -4.08 -13.13 -0.47
C LEU A 274 -2.90 -12.59 -1.27
N LEU A 275 -3.19 -11.89 -2.35
CA LEU A 275 -2.21 -11.11 -3.08
C LEU A 275 -2.80 -9.74 -3.36
N ALA A 276 -2.27 -8.74 -2.67
CA ALA A 276 -2.65 -7.35 -2.88
C ALA A 276 -1.51 -6.56 -3.54
N GLY A 277 -1.84 -5.42 -4.11
CA GLY A 277 -0.84 -4.58 -4.73
C GLY A 277 -1.38 -3.60 -5.74
N ASP A 278 -0.45 -2.81 -6.25
CA ASP A 278 -0.60 -2.05 -7.48
C ASP A 278 -0.06 -2.91 -8.64
N PHE A 279 -0.96 -3.35 -9.49
CA PHE A 279 -0.64 -4.22 -10.62
C PHE A 279 -0.36 -3.44 -11.90
N ASN A 280 -0.58 -2.12 -11.91
CA ASN A 280 -0.45 -1.28 -13.11
C ASN A 280 -1.14 -1.89 -14.34
N SER A 281 -2.27 -2.59 -14.13
CA SER A 281 -3.04 -3.27 -15.16
C SER A 281 -4.53 -3.12 -14.86
N THR A 282 -5.30 -2.80 -15.90
CA THR A 282 -6.75 -2.67 -15.82
C THR A 282 -7.46 -4.02 -15.90
N PRO A 283 -8.77 -4.09 -15.55
CA PRO A 283 -9.53 -5.34 -15.54
C PRO A 283 -9.68 -6.03 -16.90
N ASP A 284 -9.53 -5.28 -17.99
CA ASP A 284 -9.49 -5.76 -19.37
C ASP A 284 -8.09 -6.21 -19.82
N GLY A 285 -7.07 -6.05 -18.97
CA GLY A 285 -5.69 -6.39 -19.27
C GLY A 285 -5.31 -7.85 -19.00
N PRO A 286 -4.21 -8.33 -19.61
CA PRO A 286 -3.80 -9.74 -19.52
C PRO A 286 -3.33 -10.18 -18.13
N VAL A 287 -2.91 -9.25 -17.27
CA VAL A 287 -2.58 -9.57 -15.86
C VAL A 287 -3.85 -9.97 -15.09
N TYR A 288 -4.96 -9.28 -15.35
CA TYR A 288 -6.23 -9.61 -14.71
C TYR A 288 -6.70 -11.00 -15.13
N ASP A 289 -6.68 -11.30 -16.43
CA ASP A 289 -7.03 -12.62 -16.98
C ASP A 289 -6.17 -13.73 -16.40
N LEU A 290 -4.86 -13.48 -16.27
CA LEU A 290 -3.94 -14.45 -15.68
C LEU A 290 -4.32 -14.82 -14.24
N ILE A 291 -4.59 -13.82 -13.40
CA ILE A 291 -4.86 -14.04 -11.97
C ILE A 291 -6.29 -14.56 -11.74
N SER A 292 -7.27 -14.01 -12.45
CA SER A 292 -8.69 -14.31 -12.28
C SER A 292 -9.16 -15.56 -13.00
N LYS A 293 -8.46 -16.00 -14.05
CA LYS A 293 -8.85 -17.17 -14.86
C LYS A 293 -7.78 -18.27 -14.86
N GLY A 294 -6.54 -17.98 -14.47
CA GLY A 294 -5.42 -18.92 -14.56
C GLY A 294 -4.97 -19.17 -16.00
N ILE A 295 -5.32 -18.28 -16.94
CA ILE A 295 -5.10 -18.46 -18.38
C ILE A 295 -4.15 -17.37 -18.91
N LEU A 296 -3.26 -17.75 -19.82
CA LEU A 296 -2.42 -16.82 -20.57
C LEU A 296 -2.61 -17.10 -22.07
N GLY A 297 -3.40 -16.27 -22.76
CA GLY A 297 -3.80 -16.52 -24.15
C GLY A 297 -4.78 -17.70 -24.26
N THR A 298 -4.47 -18.69 -25.12
CA THR A 298 -5.27 -19.93 -25.26
C THR A 298 -4.78 -21.07 -24.38
N SER A 299 -3.66 -20.88 -23.67
CA SER A 299 -3.04 -21.91 -22.84
C SER A 299 -3.46 -21.74 -21.39
N VAL A 300 -4.03 -22.79 -20.81
CA VAL A 300 -4.23 -22.88 -19.36
C VAL A 300 -2.86 -22.98 -18.71
N SER A 301 -2.53 -22.05 -17.80
CA SER A 301 -1.34 -22.19 -16.97
C SER A 301 -1.63 -23.32 -15.98
N THR A 302 -1.05 -24.49 -16.19
CA THR A 302 -1.31 -25.75 -15.48
C THR A 302 -1.02 -25.73 -13.96
N PHE A 303 -0.77 -24.56 -13.37
CA PHE A 303 -0.32 -24.40 -11.98
C PHE A 303 -0.96 -23.22 -11.24
N LEU A 304 -1.90 -22.49 -11.84
CA LEU A 304 -2.54 -21.34 -11.20
C LEU A 304 -4.01 -21.63 -10.91
N ASN A 305 -4.35 -21.68 -9.61
CA ASN A 305 -5.74 -21.62 -9.19
C ASN A 305 -6.22 -20.17 -9.35
N PRO A 306 -7.34 -19.93 -10.05
CA PRO A 306 -7.97 -18.63 -10.13
C PRO A 306 -8.16 -17.98 -8.76
N MET A 307 -7.86 -16.69 -8.67
CA MET A 307 -8.15 -15.86 -7.49
C MET A 307 -9.28 -14.88 -7.79
N LEU A 308 -10.03 -14.50 -6.76
CA LEU A 308 -11.14 -13.56 -6.86
C LEU A 308 -10.68 -12.16 -6.50
N SER A 309 -11.12 -11.14 -7.26
CA SER A 309 -10.97 -9.74 -6.83
C SER A 309 -11.95 -9.47 -5.68
N LEU A 310 -11.42 -9.35 -4.46
CA LEU A 310 -12.24 -9.29 -3.24
C LEU A 310 -13.01 -7.96 -3.08
N VAL A 311 -12.62 -6.92 -3.82
CA VAL A 311 -13.30 -5.62 -3.82
C VAL A 311 -14.04 -5.38 -5.15
N GLY A 312 -14.04 -6.37 -6.04
CA GLY A 312 -14.51 -6.20 -7.41
C GLY A 312 -13.60 -5.27 -8.22
N ASP A 313 -14.19 -4.64 -9.24
CA ASP A 313 -13.46 -3.83 -10.22
C ASP A 313 -14.03 -2.40 -10.19
N PRO A 314 -13.64 -1.55 -9.22
CA PRO A 314 -14.12 -0.18 -9.17
C PRO A 314 -13.73 0.56 -10.46
N PRO A 315 -14.48 1.60 -10.88
CA PRO A 315 -14.18 2.33 -12.11
C PRO A 315 -12.74 2.86 -12.17
N TYR A 316 -12.21 3.25 -11.01
CA TYR A 316 -10.82 3.64 -10.87
C TYR A 316 -10.33 3.45 -9.43
N THR A 317 -9.05 3.14 -9.31
CA THR A 317 -8.28 3.24 -8.06
C THR A 317 -7.20 4.29 -8.17
N ASN A 318 -6.68 4.56 -9.38
CA ASN A 318 -5.85 5.72 -9.70
C ASN A 318 -6.67 6.77 -10.48
N TYR A 319 -6.59 8.04 -10.09
CA TYR A 319 -7.25 9.13 -10.82
C TYR A 319 -6.35 10.36 -10.92
N THR A 320 -5.71 10.52 -12.07
CA THR A 320 -4.80 11.64 -12.40
C THR A 320 -5.26 12.42 -13.62
N ARG A 321 -6.48 12.18 -14.12
CA ARG A 321 -7.00 12.73 -15.39
C ARG A 321 -7.32 14.22 -15.28
N PHE A 322 -6.78 15.04 -16.18
CA PHE A 322 -7.01 16.49 -16.23
C PHE A 322 -7.07 17.02 -17.67
N THR A 323 -7.52 18.26 -17.86
CA THR A 323 -7.58 18.91 -19.18
C THR A 323 -6.59 20.07 -19.24
N ARG A 324 -5.82 20.16 -20.34
CA ARG A 324 -4.91 21.28 -20.62
C ARG A 324 -5.02 21.66 -22.08
N ASN A 325 -5.29 22.93 -22.37
CA ASN A 325 -5.43 23.46 -23.73
C ASN A 325 -6.43 22.69 -24.63
N GLY A 326 -7.47 22.10 -24.02
CA GLY A 326 -8.46 21.28 -24.73
C GLY A 326 -8.11 19.79 -24.84
N ASP A 327 -6.88 19.40 -24.54
CA ASP A 327 -6.44 18.00 -24.53
C ASP A 327 -6.71 17.35 -23.16
N ILE A 328 -7.20 16.11 -23.17
CA ILE A 328 -7.34 15.27 -21.97
C ILE A 328 -6.02 14.54 -21.75
N LEU A 329 -5.42 14.76 -20.59
CA LEU A 329 -4.15 14.20 -20.15
C LEU A 329 -4.34 13.37 -18.86
N GLY A 330 -3.28 12.67 -18.46
CA GLY A 330 -3.27 11.83 -17.27
C GLY A 330 -3.99 10.49 -17.48
N PHE A 331 -4.29 9.81 -16.39
CA PHE A 331 -4.88 8.47 -16.40
C PHE A 331 -6.05 8.36 -15.40
N SER A 332 -6.95 7.42 -15.66
CA SER A 332 -7.97 7.01 -14.70
C SER A 332 -8.33 5.55 -14.95
N GLY A 333 -8.21 4.70 -13.94
CA GLY A 333 -8.53 3.28 -14.07
C GLY A 333 -8.23 2.48 -12.82
N CYS A 334 -8.73 1.24 -12.78
CA CYS A 334 -8.48 0.30 -11.69
C CYS A 334 -7.12 -0.36 -11.91
N LEU A 335 -6.14 -0.06 -11.06
CA LEU A 335 -4.80 -0.62 -11.11
C LEU A 335 -4.49 -1.48 -9.89
N ASP A 336 -5.21 -1.24 -8.79
CA ASP A 336 -5.00 -1.89 -7.51
C ASP A 336 -6.00 -3.03 -7.34
N TYR A 337 -5.57 -4.12 -6.70
CA TYR A 337 -6.44 -5.26 -6.41
C TYR A 337 -6.10 -5.89 -5.07
N ILE A 338 -7.10 -6.53 -4.47
CA ILE A 338 -6.93 -7.50 -3.39
C ILE A 338 -7.43 -8.84 -3.93
N TRP A 339 -6.52 -9.69 -4.39
CA TRP A 339 -6.85 -11.02 -4.85
C TRP A 339 -6.92 -11.99 -3.68
N GLY A 340 -7.93 -12.85 -3.65
CA GLY A 340 -8.07 -13.89 -2.64
C GLY A 340 -8.45 -15.26 -3.19
N ASP A 341 -8.15 -16.29 -2.42
CA ASP A 341 -8.65 -17.64 -2.70
C ASP A 341 -10.19 -17.70 -2.72
N PRO A 342 -10.79 -18.60 -3.50
CA PRO A 342 -12.24 -18.83 -3.49
C PRO A 342 -12.84 -19.19 -2.11
N GLY A 343 -12.02 -19.71 -1.19
CA GLY A 343 -12.41 -19.98 0.21
C GLY A 343 -12.46 -18.75 1.12
N ILE A 344 -12.04 -17.58 0.62
CA ILE A 344 -12.12 -16.31 1.35
C ILE A 344 -13.47 -15.66 1.03
N LYS A 345 -14.34 -15.58 2.04
CA LYS A 345 -15.64 -14.94 1.88
C LYS A 345 -15.52 -13.44 2.16
N VAL A 346 -15.81 -12.62 1.16
CA VAL A 346 -16.01 -11.17 1.33
C VAL A 346 -17.36 -10.95 1.99
N VAL A 347 -17.38 -10.14 3.05
CA VAL A 347 -18.62 -9.87 3.77
C VAL A 347 -19.09 -8.43 3.65
N GLN A 348 -18.15 -7.49 3.51
CA GLN A 348 -18.45 -6.14 3.03
C GLN A 348 -17.21 -5.55 2.38
N THR A 349 -17.44 -4.57 1.50
CA THR A 349 -16.41 -3.69 0.96
C THR A 349 -16.65 -2.28 1.49
N ILE A 350 -15.59 -1.52 1.73
CA ILE A 350 -15.74 -0.09 2.02
C ILE A 350 -15.90 0.63 0.69
N PRO A 351 -17.00 1.38 0.49
CA PRO A 351 -17.25 2.08 -0.76
C PRO A 351 -16.09 2.99 -1.16
N MET A 352 -15.88 3.13 -2.47
CA MET A 352 -14.99 4.16 -3.01
C MET A 352 -15.56 5.56 -2.72
N PRO A 353 -14.73 6.61 -2.61
CA PRO A 353 -15.23 7.98 -2.54
C PRO A 353 -16.07 8.33 -3.77
N SER A 354 -16.96 9.31 -3.63
CA SER A 354 -17.80 9.77 -4.74
C SER A 354 -16.96 10.43 -5.85
N ASP A 355 -17.45 10.35 -7.09
CA ASP A 355 -16.85 11.05 -8.23
C ASP A 355 -16.72 12.55 -7.98
N GLU A 356 -17.68 13.16 -7.27
CA GLU A 356 -17.64 14.56 -6.88
C GLU A 356 -16.41 14.86 -6.02
N LEU A 357 -16.13 14.03 -5.02
CA LEU A 357 -15.01 14.22 -4.11
C LEU A 357 -13.67 13.97 -4.80
N VAL A 358 -13.58 12.92 -5.62
CA VAL A 358 -12.37 12.58 -6.39
C VAL A 358 -12.01 13.68 -7.39
N LYS A 359 -13.02 14.27 -8.06
CA LYS A 359 -12.82 15.28 -9.10
C LYS A 359 -12.86 16.72 -8.58
N LYS A 360 -13.17 16.93 -7.29
CA LYS A 360 -13.35 18.25 -6.67
C LYS A 360 -12.21 19.22 -6.99
N HIS A 361 -10.97 18.72 -6.94
CA HIS A 361 -9.74 19.47 -7.18
C HIS A 361 -9.08 19.05 -8.50
N THR A 362 -9.89 18.78 -9.53
CA THR A 362 -9.52 18.21 -10.84
C THR A 362 -9.19 16.73 -10.79
N ALA A 363 -8.22 16.32 -9.97
CA ALA A 363 -7.75 14.94 -9.84
C ALA A 363 -7.00 14.73 -8.51
N LEU A 364 -6.36 13.56 -8.35
CA LEU A 364 -5.59 13.15 -7.17
C LEU A 364 -4.08 13.12 -7.49
N PRO A 365 -3.16 13.47 -6.57
CA PRO A 365 -3.41 13.93 -5.21
C PRO A 365 -3.97 15.36 -5.19
N SER A 366 -4.48 15.78 -4.04
CA SER A 366 -5.05 17.12 -3.86
C SER A 366 -4.94 17.58 -2.40
N VAL A 367 -5.48 18.76 -2.10
CA VAL A 367 -5.59 19.24 -0.71
C VAL A 367 -6.34 18.26 0.21
N ILE A 368 -7.27 17.45 -0.32
CA ILE A 368 -8.05 16.49 0.45
C ILE A 368 -7.59 15.02 0.33
N SER A 369 -6.58 14.73 -0.51
CA SER A 369 -6.11 13.37 -0.78
C SER A 369 -4.57 13.30 -0.88
N PRO A 370 -3.91 12.44 -0.09
CA PRO A 370 -2.45 12.39 -0.02
C PRO A 370 -1.77 11.47 -1.06
N SER A 371 -2.55 10.80 -1.90
CA SER A 371 -2.07 9.92 -2.98
C SER A 371 -2.91 10.14 -4.24
N ASP A 372 -2.35 9.80 -5.39
CA ASP A 372 -3.07 9.65 -6.65
C ASP A 372 -3.90 8.36 -6.73
N HIS A 373 -3.65 7.42 -5.81
CA HIS A 373 -4.44 6.21 -5.63
C HIS A 373 -5.47 6.34 -4.49
N LEU A 374 -6.45 5.44 -4.51
CA LEU A 374 -7.50 5.27 -3.50
C LEU A 374 -7.37 3.87 -2.88
N PRO A 375 -7.42 3.75 -1.54
CA PRO A 375 -7.26 2.46 -0.91
C PRO A 375 -8.46 1.55 -1.18
N LEU A 376 -8.17 0.27 -1.49
CA LEU A 376 -9.16 -0.80 -1.53
C LEU A 376 -9.29 -1.43 -0.15
N ILE A 377 -10.52 -1.64 0.32
CA ILE A 377 -10.76 -2.18 1.66
C ILE A 377 -11.96 -3.12 1.67
N CYS A 378 -11.79 -4.29 2.28
CA CYS A 378 -12.85 -5.25 2.50
C CYS A 378 -12.73 -5.96 3.84
N ASP A 379 -13.85 -6.44 4.36
CA ASP A 379 -13.90 -7.33 5.51
C ASP A 379 -14.10 -8.76 5.03
N ILE A 380 -13.22 -9.67 5.45
CA ILE A 380 -13.19 -11.05 4.99
C ILE A 380 -13.35 -12.05 6.13
N LEU A 381 -13.84 -13.24 5.77
CA LEU A 381 -13.86 -14.44 6.59
C LEU A 381 -13.02 -15.54 5.92
N LEU A 382 -12.16 -16.17 6.70
CA LEU A 382 -11.40 -17.35 6.32
C LEU A 382 -12.26 -18.59 6.70
N GLN A 383 -12.77 -19.35 5.72
CA GLN A 383 -13.72 -20.46 5.94
C GLN A 383 -13.17 -21.84 5.61
#